data_AF-A0A1V5MX13-F1
#
_entry.id   AF-A0A1V5MX13-F1
#
_cell.length_a   1.000
_cell.length_b   1.000
_cell.length_c   1.000
_cell.angle_alpha   90.00
_cell.angle_beta   90.00
_cell.angle_gamma   90.00
#
_symmetry.space_group_name_H-M   'P 1'
#
loop_
_entity.id
_entity.type
_entity.pdbx_description
1 polymer ?
#
loop_
_entity_poly.entity_id
_entity_poly.type
_entity_poly.pdbx_seq_one_letter_code
_entity_poly.pdbx_strand_id
1 'polypeptide(L)'
;MVDYAHTPDALQNILTTINSLRSRNEKLITVVGCGGNRDKTKRPVMARIAGELSDNLILTSDNPRFEEPEEIIEDMYKGIDAVLKKKTLVVTDRRQAINTACKMAREGDIILVAGKGHEKYQEIKGVKHPFDDMDILSQFLNE
;
A
#
# COMPACT_ATOMS: atom_id res chain seq x y z
N MET A 1 -0.34 -9.42 -5.92
CA MET A 1 -1.42 -8.79 -6.71
C MET A 1 -1.19 -7.29 -6.75
N VAL A 2 -1.50 -6.63 -7.87
CA VAL A 2 -1.43 -5.17 -8.02
C VAL A 2 -2.83 -4.67 -8.39
N ASP A 3 -3.31 -3.64 -7.70
CA ASP A 3 -4.67 -3.11 -7.88
C ASP A 3 -4.73 -1.57 -7.84
N TYR A 4 -5.72 -0.99 -8.52
CA TYR A 4 -5.95 0.45 -8.61
C TYR A 4 -6.76 1.03 -7.43
N ALA A 5 -7.08 0.24 -6.41
CA ALA A 5 -7.84 0.68 -5.25
C ALA A 5 -7.18 1.87 -4.52
N HIS A 6 -7.62 3.08 -4.89
CA HIS A 6 -7.11 4.36 -4.37
C HIS A 6 -8.20 5.17 -3.64
N THR A 7 -9.35 4.56 -3.35
CA THR A 7 -10.43 5.10 -2.52
C THR A 7 -10.70 4.17 -1.33
N PRO A 8 -11.24 4.67 -0.20
CA PRO A 8 -11.62 3.84 0.94
C PRO A 8 -12.50 2.64 0.55
N ASP A 9 -13.56 2.87 -0.23
CA ASP A 9 -14.52 1.83 -0.61
C ASP A 9 -13.88 0.77 -1.50
N ALA A 10 -13.09 1.17 -2.51
CA ALA A 10 -12.41 0.23 -3.39
C ALA A 10 -11.41 -0.64 -2.62
N LEU A 11 -10.65 -0.03 -1.69
CA LEU A 11 -9.69 -0.73 -0.86
C LEU A 11 -10.37 -1.69 0.12
N GLN A 12 -11.49 -1.26 0.72
CA GLN A 12 -12.29 -2.13 1.59
C GLN A 12 -12.86 -3.32 0.83
N ASN A 13 -13.40 -3.09 -0.37
CA ASN A 13 -14.00 -4.14 -1.19
C ASN A 13 -12.97 -5.21 -1.54
N ILE A 14 -11.80 -4.82 -2.09
CA ILE A 14 -10.78 -5.82 -2.47
C ILE A 14 -10.24 -6.58 -1.26
N LEU A 15 -9.96 -5.89 -0.15
CA LEU A 15 -9.47 -6.55 1.07
C LEU A 15 -10.52 -7.50 1.66
N THR A 16 -11.80 -7.12 1.63
CA THR A 16 -12.89 -7.98 2.09
C THR A 16 -13.03 -9.21 1.19
N THR A 17 -12.95 -9.03 -0.13
CA THR A 17 -12.96 -10.14 -1.09
C THR A 17 -11.81 -11.09 -0.85
N ILE A 18 -10.57 -10.59 -0.72
CA ILE A 18 -9.40 -11.43 -0.39
C ILE A 18 -9.62 -12.18 0.93
N ASN A 19 -10.10 -11.50 1.97
CA ASN A 19 -10.40 -12.14 3.27
C ASN A 19 -11.49 -13.20 3.20
N SER A 20 -12.43 -13.10 2.27
CA SER A 20 -13.50 -14.09 2.07
C SER A 20 -13.03 -15.33 1.29
N LEU A 21 -12.01 -15.19 0.44
CA LEU A 21 -11.48 -16.25 -0.39
C LEU A 21 -10.32 -17.02 0.26
N ARG A 22 -9.55 -16.33 1.12
CA ARG A 22 -8.34 -16.89 1.74
C ARG A 22 -8.68 -17.86 2.87
N SER A 23 -7.88 -18.92 3.02
CA SER A 23 -8.10 -19.97 4.05
C SER A 23 -7.71 -19.54 5.47
N ARG A 24 -7.05 -18.38 5.59
CA ARG A 24 -6.46 -17.79 6.82
C ARG A 24 -5.26 -18.56 7.39
N ASN A 25 -4.73 -19.54 6.68
CA ASN A 25 -3.42 -20.12 6.97
C ASN A 25 -2.29 -19.23 6.43
N GLU A 26 -2.63 -18.40 5.45
CA GLU A 26 -1.80 -17.40 4.80
C GLU A 26 -1.98 -16.01 5.40
N LYS A 27 -0.90 -15.23 5.42
CA LYS A 27 -0.93 -13.81 5.79
C LYS A 27 -1.28 -12.94 4.59
N LEU A 28 -1.97 -11.84 4.86
CA LEU A 28 -2.21 -10.75 3.92
C LEU A 28 -1.34 -9.55 4.28
N ILE A 29 -0.41 -9.21 3.38
CA ILE A 29 0.48 -8.07 3.47
C ILE A 29 0.01 -7.02 2.47
N THR A 30 -0.38 -5.85 2.96
CA THR A 30 -0.87 -4.76 2.11
C THR A 30 0.13 -3.62 2.06
N VAL A 31 0.53 -3.23 0.85
CA VAL A 31 1.34 -2.04 0.56
C VAL A 31 0.43 -0.98 -0.05
N VAL A 32 0.32 0.17 0.60
CA VAL A 32 -0.59 1.23 0.14
C VAL A 32 -0.04 2.63 0.43
N GLY A 33 -0.32 3.55 -0.47
CA GLY A 33 -0.04 4.98 -0.33
C GLY A 33 -1.24 5.82 -0.71
N CYS A 34 -1.10 7.14 -0.64
CA CYS A 34 -2.10 8.09 -1.12
C CYS A 34 -1.44 9.12 -2.04
N GLY A 35 -2.19 9.60 -3.04
CA GLY A 35 -1.73 10.70 -3.88
C GLY A 35 -1.75 12.05 -3.16
N GLY A 36 -0.72 12.86 -3.41
CA GLY A 36 -0.65 14.26 -2.99
C GLY A 36 -1.50 15.18 -3.87
N ASN A 37 -1.71 16.42 -3.40
CA ASN A 37 -2.58 17.46 -3.96
C ASN A 37 -3.99 16.96 -4.30
N ARG A 38 -4.52 16.05 -3.47
CA ARG A 38 -5.84 15.43 -3.59
C ARG A 38 -6.53 15.44 -2.23
N ASP A 39 -7.73 14.86 -2.17
CA ASP A 39 -8.49 14.70 -0.94
C ASP A 39 -7.64 14.06 0.18
N LYS A 40 -7.39 14.84 1.23
CA LYS A 40 -6.63 14.41 2.42
C LYS A 40 -7.50 13.62 3.38
N THR A 41 -8.82 13.80 3.35
CA THR A 41 -9.75 13.20 4.33
C THR A 41 -9.78 11.67 4.21
N LYS A 42 -9.54 11.13 3.01
CA LYS A 42 -9.43 9.68 2.81
C LYS A 42 -8.17 9.04 3.39
N ARG A 43 -7.07 9.80 3.60
CA ARG A 43 -5.76 9.27 4.00
C ARG A 43 -5.83 8.42 5.28
N PRO A 44 -6.34 8.94 6.42
CA PRO A 44 -6.45 8.14 7.63
C PRO A 44 -7.46 7.00 7.49
N VAL A 45 -8.54 7.19 6.72
CA VAL A 45 -9.57 6.16 6.52
C VAL A 45 -9.01 4.97 5.74
N MET A 46 -8.27 5.22 4.66
CA MET A 46 -7.62 4.17 3.86
C MET A 46 -6.60 3.40 4.68
N ALA A 47 -5.76 4.09 5.45
CA ALA A 47 -4.77 3.44 6.31
C ALA A 47 -5.43 2.54 7.36
N ARG A 48 -6.49 3.03 8.01
CA ARG A 48 -7.27 2.26 8.99
C ARG A 48 -7.87 1.00 8.37
N ILE A 49 -8.56 1.13 7.24
CA ILE A 49 -9.16 -0.02 6.52
C ILE A 49 -8.09 -1.06 6.16
N ALA A 50 -6.97 -0.61 5.61
CA ALA A 50 -5.86 -1.48 5.25
C ALA A 50 -5.29 -2.21 6.48
N GLY A 51 -5.13 -1.49 7.59
CA GLY A 51 -4.66 -2.04 8.86
C GLY A 51 -5.65 -3.03 9.47
N GLU A 52 -6.95 -2.74 9.46
CA GLU A 52 -7.99 -3.62 10.02
C GLU A 52 -8.10 -4.93 9.24
N LEU A 53 -8.01 -4.87 7.91
CA LEU A 53 -8.28 -6.01 7.02
C LEU A 53 -7.02 -6.77 6.58
N SER A 54 -5.83 -6.35 7.00
CA SER A 54 -4.55 -7.03 6.66
C SER A 54 -3.85 -7.55 7.91
N ASP A 55 -3.01 -8.58 7.75
CA ASP A 55 -2.16 -9.08 8.82
C ASP A 55 -0.93 -8.20 9.01
N ASN A 56 -0.42 -7.62 7.92
CA ASN A 56 0.62 -6.58 7.95
C ASN A 56 0.25 -5.46 6.98
N LEU A 57 0.53 -4.23 7.40
CA LEU A 57 0.36 -3.03 6.59
C LEU A 57 1.73 -2.37 6.38
N ILE A 58 2.01 -1.94 5.15
CA ILE A 58 3.15 -1.10 4.81
C ILE A 58 2.61 0.17 4.17
N LEU A 59 2.77 1.30 4.87
CA LEU A 59 2.48 2.63 4.33
C LEU A 59 3.68 3.15 3.55
N THR A 60 3.41 3.66 2.36
CA THR A 60 4.45 4.11 1.42
C THR A 60 4.01 5.32 0.60
N SER A 61 4.94 5.93 -0.12
CA SER A 61 4.63 6.89 -1.18
C SER A 61 3.88 6.24 -2.36
N ASP A 62 3.01 7.03 -2.99
CA ASP A 62 2.37 6.74 -4.26
C ASP A 62 2.72 7.88 -5.24
N ASN A 63 1.80 8.74 -5.64
CA ASN A 63 2.06 9.93 -6.44
C ASN A 63 2.07 11.17 -5.52
N PRO A 64 3.19 11.53 -4.87
CA PRO A 64 3.23 12.64 -3.91
C PRO A 64 3.00 14.01 -4.57
N ARG A 65 3.22 14.13 -5.88
CA ARG A 65 3.07 15.39 -6.63
C ARG A 65 3.89 16.50 -5.97
N PHE A 66 3.27 17.58 -5.52
CA PHE A 66 3.94 18.71 -4.88
C PHE A 66 3.86 18.67 -3.34
N GLU A 67 3.27 17.63 -2.76
CA GLU A 67 3.35 17.39 -1.31
C GLU A 67 4.58 16.55 -0.97
N GLU A 68 5.10 16.74 0.25
CA GLU A 68 6.19 15.90 0.74
C GLU A 68 5.61 14.50 1.10
N PRO A 69 6.21 13.40 0.63
CA PRO A 69 5.69 12.04 0.85
C PRO A 69 5.46 11.71 2.33
N GLU A 70 6.36 12.18 3.19
CA GLU A 70 6.31 11.99 4.64
C GLU A 70 5.06 12.61 5.24
N GLU A 71 4.65 13.81 4.81
CA GLU A 71 3.43 14.47 5.30
C GLU A 71 2.17 13.67 4.93
N ILE A 72 2.15 13.09 3.72
CA ILE A 72 1.04 12.23 3.28
C ILE A 72 0.96 10.98 4.15
N ILE A 73 2.11 10.35 4.43
CA ILE A 73 2.20 9.16 5.26
C ILE A 73 1.80 9.49 6.71
N GLU A 74 2.22 10.63 7.25
CA GLU A 74 1.79 11.10 8.58
C GLU A 74 0.27 11.27 8.65
N ASP A 75 -0.34 11.87 7.63
CA ASP A 75 -1.80 11.98 7.54
C ASP A 75 -2.49 10.62 7.49
N MET A 76 -1.92 9.66 6.76
CA MET A 76 -2.40 8.28 6.75
C MET A 76 -2.26 7.64 8.14
N TYR A 77 -1.12 7.82 8.79
CA TYR A 77 -0.79 7.20 10.08
C TYR A 77 -1.71 7.67 11.21
N LYS A 78 -2.35 8.85 11.08
CA LYS A 78 -3.41 9.31 12.02
C LYS A 78 -4.60 8.35 12.11
N GLY A 79 -4.83 7.51 11.09
CA GLY A 79 -5.87 6.47 11.10
C GLY A 79 -5.46 5.17 11.83
N ILE A 80 -4.21 5.06 12.28
CA ILE A 80 -3.64 3.84 12.85
C ILE A 80 -3.62 3.95 14.38
N ASP A 81 -4.49 3.18 15.04
CA ASP A 81 -4.52 3.08 16.50
C ASP A 81 -3.35 2.24 17.07
N ALA A 82 -3.23 2.21 18.40
CA ALA A 82 -2.13 1.50 19.08
C ALA A 82 -2.05 -0.01 18.76
N VAL A 83 -3.17 -0.65 18.41
CA VAL A 83 -3.21 -2.07 18.04
C VAL A 83 -2.67 -2.23 16.62
N LEU A 84 -3.16 -1.41 15.69
CA LEU A 84 -2.73 -1.43 14.29
C LEU A 84 -1.25 -1.04 14.13
N LYS A 85 -0.72 -0.15 14.98
CA LYS A 85 0.70 0.24 14.95
C LYS A 85 1.66 -0.96 15.05
N LYS A 86 1.31 -1.99 15.81
CA LYS A 86 2.16 -3.18 16.02
C LYS A 86 2.39 -3.99 14.74
N LYS A 87 1.49 -3.86 13.76
CA LYS A 87 1.53 -4.56 12.47
C LYS A 87 1.66 -3.61 11.28
N THR A 88 2.01 -2.35 11.53
CA THR A 88 2.17 -1.33 10.49
C THR A 88 3.63 -0.91 10.39
N LEU A 89 4.20 -1.04 9.19
CA LEU A 89 5.50 -0.50 8.83
C LEU A 89 5.31 0.77 8.00
N VAL A 90 6.27 1.67 8.10
CA VAL A 90 6.35 2.89 7.28
C VAL A 90 7.64 2.83 6.49
N VAL A 91 7.52 2.81 5.16
CA VAL A 91 8.65 2.81 4.23
C VAL A 91 8.30 3.77 3.11
N THR A 92 8.88 4.99 3.12
CA THR A 92 8.51 6.03 2.16
C THR A 92 8.78 5.62 0.71
N ASP A 93 9.94 5.01 0.46
CA ASP A 93 10.32 4.56 -0.89
C ASP A 93 9.46 3.37 -1.31
N ARG A 94 8.69 3.54 -2.39
CA ARG A 94 7.72 2.54 -2.85
C ARG A 94 8.37 1.24 -3.30
N ARG A 95 9.55 1.31 -3.93
CA ARG A 95 10.27 0.11 -4.37
C ARG A 95 10.77 -0.68 -3.14
N GLN A 96 11.28 0.01 -2.12
CA GLN A 96 11.69 -0.61 -0.86
C GLN A 96 10.50 -1.14 -0.06
N ALA A 97 9.34 -0.48 -0.09
CA ALA A 97 8.12 -0.96 0.54
C ALA A 97 7.67 -2.30 -0.08
N ILE A 98 7.67 -2.39 -1.41
CA ILE A 98 7.35 -3.64 -2.15
C ILE A 98 8.39 -4.72 -1.83
N ASN A 99 9.69 -4.39 -1.85
CA ASN A 99 10.75 -5.33 -1.47
C ASN A 99 10.56 -5.87 -0.03
N THR A 100 10.24 -4.97 0.90
CA THR A 100 9.97 -5.31 2.30
C THR A 100 8.80 -6.28 2.40
N ALA A 101 7.70 -6.05 1.66
CA ALA A 101 6.58 -6.98 1.60
C ALA A 101 7.00 -8.36 1.07
N CYS A 102 7.78 -8.40 -0.02
CA CYS A 102 8.29 -9.67 -0.58
C CYS A 102 9.15 -10.44 0.42
N LYS A 103 10.05 -9.76 1.14
CA LYS A 103 10.91 -10.38 2.16
C LYS A 103 10.16 -10.86 3.40
N MET A 104 9.03 -10.24 3.72
CA MET A 104 8.18 -10.64 4.85
C MET A 104 7.27 -11.82 4.49
N ALA A 105 6.92 -11.97 3.22
CA ALA A 105 6.02 -12.99 2.74
C ALA A 105 6.67 -14.38 2.79
N ARG A 106 5.86 -15.38 3.10
CA ARG A 106 6.19 -16.79 2.97
C ARG A 106 5.42 -17.40 1.81
N GLU A 107 5.80 -18.61 1.42
CA GLU A 107 5.02 -19.38 0.46
C GLU A 107 3.56 -19.50 0.92
N GLY A 108 2.63 -19.17 0.02
CA GLY A 108 1.20 -19.11 0.29
C GLY A 108 0.68 -17.75 0.79
N ASP A 109 1.54 -16.85 1.28
CA ASP A 109 1.12 -15.51 1.69
C ASP A 109 0.67 -14.65 0.49
N ILE A 110 -0.21 -13.69 0.77
CA ILE A 110 -0.79 -12.80 -0.22
C ILE A 110 -0.19 -11.40 -0.03
N ILE A 111 0.43 -10.87 -1.09
CA ILE A 111 0.85 -9.46 -1.16
C ILE A 111 -0.15 -8.69 -2.03
N LEU A 112 -0.77 -7.66 -1.46
CA LEU A 112 -1.56 -6.67 -2.19
C LEU A 112 -0.78 -5.36 -2.28
N VAL A 113 -0.47 -4.92 -3.49
CA VAL A 113 0.05 -3.58 -3.77
C VAL A 113 -1.09 -2.74 -4.35
N ALA A 114 -1.56 -1.76 -3.60
CA ALA A 114 -2.73 -0.94 -3.98
C ALA A 114 -2.36 0.51 -4.29
N GLY A 115 -3.24 1.18 -5.04
CA GLY A 115 -3.20 2.61 -5.34
C GLY A 115 -2.94 2.91 -6.81
N LYS A 116 -1.88 2.34 -7.38
CA LYS A 116 -1.41 2.65 -8.74
C LYS A 116 -2.00 1.78 -9.83
N GLY A 117 -2.34 0.53 -9.54
CA GLY A 117 -2.84 -0.41 -10.55
C GLY A 117 -1.92 -0.50 -11.76
N HIS A 118 -2.43 -0.11 -12.93
CA HIS A 118 -1.69 -0.12 -14.20
C HIS A 118 -0.88 1.15 -14.49
N GLU A 119 -0.81 2.11 -13.57
CA GLU A 119 0.04 3.29 -13.74
C GLU A 119 1.53 2.91 -13.72
N LYS A 120 2.25 3.25 -14.80
CA LYS A 120 3.68 2.95 -14.98
C LYS A 120 4.62 4.11 -14.62
N TYR A 121 4.18 4.99 -13.74
CA TYR A 121 4.99 6.13 -13.31
C TYR A 121 4.71 6.53 -11.87
N GLN A 122 5.69 7.19 -11.25
CA GLN A 122 5.54 7.90 -9.99
C GLN A 122 5.72 9.41 -10.23
N GLU A 123 4.72 10.21 -9.87
CA GLU A 123 4.75 11.67 -10.04
C GLU A 123 5.34 12.38 -8.81
N ILE A 124 6.49 13.02 -8.98
CA ILE A 124 7.22 13.75 -7.93
C ILE A 124 7.57 15.14 -8.45
N LYS A 125 7.10 16.19 -7.75
CA LYS A 125 7.29 17.61 -8.08
C LYS A 125 7.00 17.94 -9.55
N GLY A 126 5.94 17.33 -10.10
CA GLY A 126 5.50 17.50 -11.50
C GLY A 126 6.25 16.65 -12.53
N VAL A 127 7.24 15.85 -12.11
CA VAL A 127 8.01 14.95 -12.98
C VAL A 127 7.49 13.53 -12.84
N LYS A 128 7.21 12.87 -13.96
CA LYS A 128 6.80 11.46 -14.01
C LYS A 128 8.02 10.57 -14.18
N HIS A 129 8.41 9.87 -13.11
CA HIS A 129 9.50 8.89 -13.13
C HIS A 129 8.95 7.52 -13.50
N PRO A 130 9.60 6.75 -14.41
CA PRO A 130 9.18 5.38 -14.71
C PRO A 130 9.12 4.51 -13.45
N PHE A 131 7.97 3.91 -13.18
CA PHE A 131 7.74 3.10 -11.99
C PHE A 131 6.54 2.18 -12.22
N ASP A 132 6.74 0.87 -12.29
CA ASP A 132 5.69 -0.12 -12.50
C ASP A 132 5.65 -1.09 -11.30
N ASP A 133 4.56 -1.05 -10.54
CA ASP A 133 4.36 -1.90 -9.35
C ASP A 133 4.46 -3.39 -9.71
N MET A 134 3.94 -3.79 -10.87
CA MET A 134 3.91 -5.19 -11.30
C MET A 134 5.30 -5.68 -11.69
N ASP A 135 6.06 -4.86 -12.40
CA ASP A 135 7.44 -5.19 -12.80
C ASP A 135 8.33 -5.32 -11.55
N ILE A 136 8.20 -4.39 -10.59
CA ILE A 136 8.99 -4.40 -9.35
C ILE A 136 8.61 -5.61 -8.48
N LEU A 137 7.31 -5.89 -8.33
CA LEU A 137 6.83 -7.04 -7.57
C LEU A 137 7.34 -8.35 -8.19
N SER A 138 7.29 -8.47 -9.53
CA SER A 138 7.77 -9.64 -10.26
C SER A 138 9.28 -9.81 -10.13
N GLN A 139 10.05 -8.73 -10.10
CA GLN A 139 11.49 -8.79 -9.89
C GLN A 139 11.81 -9.42 -8.52
N PHE A 140 11.23 -8.90 -7.44
CA PHE A 140 11.57 -9.34 -6.08
C PHE A 140 11.00 -10.71 -5.70
N LEU A 141 9.96 -11.21 -6.39
CA LEU A 141 9.45 -12.55 -6.18
C LEU A 141 10.26 -13.64 -6.91
N ASN A 142 11.04 -13.25 -7.92
CA ASN A 142 11.88 -14.17 -8.70
C ASN A 142 13.37 -14.12 -8.29
N GLU A 143 13.71 -13.33 -7.26
CA GLU A 143 15.03 -13.31 -6.61
C GLU A 143 15.10 -14.36 -5.49
#